data_AF-A0A920F0A6-F1
#
_entry.id   AF-A0A920F0A6-F1
#
_cell.length_a   1.000
_cell.length_b   1.000
_cell.length_c   1.000
_cell.angle_alpha   90.00
_cell.angle_beta   90.00
_cell.angle_gamma   90.00
#
_symmetry.space_group_name_H-M   'P 1'
#
loop_
_entity.id
_entity.type
_entity.pdbx_description
1 polymer ?
#
loop_
_entity_poly.entity_id
_entity_poly.type
_entity_poly.pdbx_seq_one_letter_code
_entity_poly.pdbx_strand_id
1 'polypeptide(L)'
;MDTNHYTPLLWDLMEHRLELQIRTEKMHSLSEVGIASHWLYKKKEKDTSPLQFKTHEWMKSLLTVHKQTAGPSEFIDYLKIDLFPDVIYVFTPQGEIIELPRGSTPVDFAYSIHSDVGKKCTGAKINNQNVPLDTKLKNGDVISVLQHPNAKPDPSWLSFVRTSKARAAIRNTLKKETHERVIAFGKKLMLHAIEALNEKIDFEKDIPWESLFTEISLNNRDELFEKVGLGYIYAEAVAQRILIILKSKSLPEAFSSDVKQRIELSMQHLTHASKSISINGTEGPAVNYAVCCFPIPGDPAHGFLSGGKGLLVHRKTCPASNKQRSNDPARWTDILWEEINDKQFICYLLLEVEESPGVLAKIASAISITRSNIVDVSINRHKGSFFCTLKIGLEISHRVHLAEVLRNIRKVSAFSKGYQINKIIIIYF
;
A
#
# COMPACT_ATOMS: atom_id res chain seq x y z
N MET A 1 3.40 5.47 -48.81
CA MET A 1 2.71 6.76 -49.03
C MET A 1 2.98 7.60 -47.81
N ASP A 2 4.10 8.31 -47.80
CA ASP A 2 4.44 9.27 -46.75
C ASP A 2 3.63 10.54 -47.01
N THR A 3 2.74 10.88 -46.07
CA THR A 3 1.87 12.07 -46.17
C THR A 3 2.53 13.32 -45.58
N ASN A 4 3.85 13.41 -45.62
CA ASN A 4 4.56 14.65 -45.34
C ASN A 4 5.36 15.05 -46.58
N HIS A 5 5.13 16.28 -47.03
CA HIS A 5 5.74 16.86 -48.23
C HIS A 5 7.26 17.03 -48.04
N TYR A 6 8.02 15.96 -48.24
CA TYR A 6 9.47 15.95 -48.24
C TYR A 6 9.96 15.43 -49.58
N THR A 7 10.72 16.25 -50.31
CA THR A 7 11.43 15.79 -51.51
C THR A 7 12.93 15.82 -51.18
N PRO A 8 13.56 14.68 -50.88
CA PRO A 8 15.01 14.63 -50.78
C PRO A 8 15.62 14.61 -52.19
N LEU A 9 16.59 15.50 -52.44
CA LEU A 9 17.44 15.44 -53.61
C LEU A 9 18.82 14.95 -53.16
N LEU A 10 19.18 13.73 -53.57
CA LEU A 10 20.54 13.21 -53.42
C LEU A 10 21.39 13.71 -54.59
N TRP A 11 22.51 14.36 -54.29
CA TRP A 11 23.56 14.64 -55.27
C TRP A 11 24.87 14.03 -54.79
N ASP A 12 25.51 13.23 -55.65
CA ASP A 12 26.78 12.56 -55.37
C ASP A 12 27.92 13.40 -55.94
N LEU A 13 28.69 14.07 -55.08
CA LEU A 13 29.92 14.75 -55.47
C LEU A 13 31.05 14.35 -54.50
N MET A 14 31.98 13.55 -55.02
CA MET A 14 33.29 13.20 -54.44
C MET A 14 33.26 12.52 -53.04
N GLU A 15 33.22 11.18 -53.07
CA GLU A 15 33.58 10.19 -52.02
C GLU A 15 33.00 10.33 -50.58
N HIS A 16 32.16 11.32 -50.31
CA HIS A 16 31.40 11.42 -49.07
C HIS A 16 29.93 11.73 -49.35
N ARG A 17 29.03 10.88 -48.83
CA ARG A 17 27.58 11.09 -48.92
C ARG A 17 27.15 12.23 -48.01
N LEU A 18 26.85 13.39 -48.60
CA LEU A 18 26.29 14.54 -47.90
C LEU A 18 24.77 14.59 -48.15
N GLU A 19 23.97 14.45 -47.09
CA GLU A 19 22.53 14.63 -47.17
C GLU A 19 22.16 16.08 -46.83
N LEU A 20 21.72 16.84 -47.83
CA LEU A 20 21.32 18.24 -47.69
C LEU A 20 19.80 18.35 -47.64
N GLN A 21 19.27 18.78 -46.50
CA GLN A 21 17.84 19.06 -46.34
C GLN A 21 17.56 20.55 -46.47
N ILE A 22 16.98 20.95 -47.61
CA ILE A 22 16.55 22.33 -47.84
C ILE A 22 15.10 22.47 -47.39
N ARG A 23 14.87 23.35 -46.41
CA ARG A 23 13.55 23.63 -45.83
C ARG A 23 13.34 25.14 -45.70
N THR A 24 12.10 25.60 -45.91
CA THR A 24 11.74 26.98 -45.57
C THR A 24 11.79 27.17 -44.05
N GLU A 25 11.92 28.40 -43.58
CA GLU A 25 11.93 28.72 -42.14
C GLU A 25 10.66 28.20 -41.44
N LYS A 26 9.52 28.25 -42.13
CA LYS A 26 8.24 27.68 -41.66
C LYS A 26 8.27 26.16 -41.53
N MET A 27 8.89 25.46 -42.48
CA MET A 27 9.07 24.00 -42.42
C MET A 27 10.05 23.58 -41.34
N HIS A 28 11.12 24.37 -41.14
CA HIS A 28 12.09 24.18 -40.06
C HIS A 28 11.41 24.19 -38.69
N SER A 29 10.62 25.23 -38.40
CA SER A 29 9.88 25.34 -37.15
C SER A 29 8.91 24.18 -36.91
N LEU A 30 8.22 23.70 -37.96
CA LEU A 30 7.29 22.58 -37.85
C LEU A 30 8.00 21.26 -37.54
N SER A 31 9.18 21.03 -38.12
CA SER A 31 9.96 19.81 -37.91
C SER A 31 10.68 19.76 -36.57
N GLU A 32 11.05 20.90 -35.98
CA GLU A 32 11.66 20.92 -34.64
C GLU A 32 10.63 20.88 -33.51
N VAL A 33 9.45 21.49 -33.70
CA VAL A 33 8.47 21.72 -32.62
C VAL A 33 7.18 20.91 -32.80
N GLY A 34 6.97 20.28 -33.96
CA GLY A 34 5.82 19.42 -34.24
C GLY A 34 4.47 20.15 -34.18
N ILE A 35 3.41 19.40 -33.84
CA ILE A 35 2.00 19.88 -33.74
C ILE A 35 1.85 21.07 -32.77
N ALA A 36 2.82 21.32 -31.88
CA ALA A 36 2.81 22.46 -30.96
C ALA A 36 2.99 23.83 -31.65
N SER A 37 3.42 23.86 -32.92
CA SER A 37 3.59 25.09 -33.71
C SER A 37 2.26 25.81 -34.03
N HIS A 38 1.15 25.08 -34.15
CA HIS A 38 -0.14 25.69 -34.51
C HIS A 38 -0.75 26.52 -33.36
N TRP A 39 -0.24 26.38 -32.13
CA TRP A 39 -0.71 27.11 -30.95
C TRP A 39 0.06 28.39 -30.66
N LEU A 40 1.35 28.47 -31.01
CA LEU A 40 2.19 29.65 -30.77
C LEU A 40 1.95 30.79 -31.79
N TYR A 41 1.36 30.49 -32.95
CA TYR A 41 1.27 31.47 -34.06
C TYR A 41 -0.05 32.26 -34.16
N LYS A 42 -1.01 32.08 -33.25
CA LYS A 42 -2.10 33.07 -33.05
C LYS A 42 -1.60 34.16 -32.10
N LYS A 43 -0.67 34.98 -32.58
CA LYS A 43 -0.18 36.16 -31.86
C LYS A 43 -0.18 37.38 -32.76
N LYS A 44 -1.35 38.01 -32.87
CA LYS A 44 -1.48 39.47 -32.99
C LYS A 44 -2.71 39.88 -32.19
N GLU A 45 -2.53 39.96 -30.88
CA GLU A 45 -3.01 41.08 -30.06
C GLU A 45 -2.49 40.93 -28.64
N LYS A 46 -2.25 42.08 -28.00
CA LYS A 46 -1.71 42.23 -26.67
C LYS A 46 -2.75 41.74 -25.66
N ASP A 47 -2.66 40.46 -25.30
CA ASP A 47 -3.02 39.94 -23.99
C ASP A 47 -2.45 38.52 -23.92
N THR A 48 -1.73 38.19 -22.86
CA THR A 48 -1.44 36.78 -22.52
C THR A 48 -2.77 36.09 -22.31
N SER A 49 -3.28 35.46 -23.37
CA SER A 49 -4.57 34.78 -23.36
C SER A 49 -4.61 33.80 -22.18
N PRO A 50 -5.71 33.75 -21.41
CA PRO A 50 -5.93 32.77 -20.33
C PRO A 50 -5.62 31.33 -20.76
N LEU A 51 -5.75 31.03 -22.06
CA LEU A 51 -5.41 29.76 -22.68
C LEU A 51 -3.91 29.41 -22.57
N GLN A 52 -3.00 30.38 -22.72
CA GLN A 52 -1.56 30.16 -22.62
C GLN A 52 -1.11 29.86 -21.19
N PHE A 53 -1.70 30.55 -20.21
CA PHE A 53 -1.46 30.28 -18.79
C PHE A 53 -1.98 28.89 -18.38
N LYS A 54 -3.21 28.54 -18.79
CA LYS A 54 -3.81 27.22 -18.57
C LYS A 54 -2.98 26.08 -19.16
N THR A 55 -2.42 26.29 -20.36
CA THR A 55 -1.55 25.31 -21.03
C THR A 55 -0.24 25.11 -20.25
N HIS A 56 0.32 26.19 -19.70
CA HIS A 56 1.54 26.13 -18.90
C HIS A 56 1.32 25.46 -17.53
N GLU A 57 0.20 25.74 -16.86
CA GLU A 57 -0.22 25.06 -15.62
C GLU A 57 -0.46 23.56 -15.84
N TRP A 58 -1.13 23.19 -16.94
CA TRP A 58 -1.31 21.80 -17.32
C TRP A 58 0.03 21.09 -17.60
N MET A 59 0.94 21.75 -18.32
CA MET A 59 2.29 21.21 -18.58
C MET A 59 3.12 21.05 -17.30
N LYS A 60 3.03 21.99 -16.36
CA LYS A 60 3.62 21.86 -15.02
C LYS A 60 3.03 20.69 -14.24
N SER A 61 1.72 20.49 -14.30
CA SER A 61 1.03 19.34 -13.69
C SER A 61 1.55 18.03 -14.29
N LEU A 62 1.64 17.93 -15.63
CA LEU A 62 2.16 16.76 -16.33
C LEU A 62 3.62 16.46 -16.00
N LEU A 63 4.49 17.48 -15.92
CA LEU A 63 5.88 17.32 -15.48
C LEU A 63 5.96 16.84 -14.03
N THR A 64 5.06 17.30 -13.17
CA THR A 64 4.98 16.85 -11.77
C THR A 64 4.55 15.39 -11.69
N VAL A 65 3.58 14.97 -12.51
CA VAL A 65 3.15 13.57 -12.64
C VAL A 65 4.29 12.71 -13.17
N HIS A 66 5.01 13.15 -14.20
CA HIS A 66 6.14 12.42 -14.76
C HIS A 66 7.23 12.15 -13.71
N LYS A 67 7.59 13.17 -12.91
CA LYS A 67 8.58 13.04 -11.82
C LYS A 67 8.15 12.08 -10.71
N GLN A 68 6.85 11.83 -10.55
CA GLN A 68 6.28 11.02 -9.47
C GLN A 68 5.89 9.59 -9.91
N THR A 69 5.96 9.29 -11.21
CA THR A 69 5.51 8.02 -11.78
C THR A 69 6.69 7.07 -11.99
N ALA A 70 6.53 5.79 -11.63
CA ALA A 70 7.63 4.83 -11.65
C ALA A 70 7.81 4.13 -13.01
N GLY A 71 6.88 4.28 -13.96
CA GLY A 71 6.99 3.65 -15.28
C GLY A 71 6.20 4.35 -16.42
N PRO A 72 6.57 4.10 -17.69
CA PRO A 72 5.96 4.74 -18.87
C PRO A 72 4.48 4.40 -19.07
N SER A 73 4.03 3.20 -18.69
CA SER A 73 2.64 2.75 -18.83
C SER A 73 1.69 3.56 -17.95
N GLU A 74 2.06 3.79 -16.69
CA GLU A 74 1.30 4.62 -15.76
C GLU A 74 1.17 6.07 -16.25
N PHE A 75 2.22 6.62 -16.88
CA PHE A 75 2.22 7.96 -17.45
C PHE A 75 1.21 8.11 -18.60
N ILE A 76 1.13 7.12 -19.49
CA ILE A 76 0.15 7.12 -20.59
C ILE A 76 -1.29 7.07 -20.08
N ASP A 77 -1.56 6.33 -19.00
CA ASP A 77 -2.89 6.28 -18.41
C ASP A 77 -3.30 7.62 -17.77
N TYR A 78 -2.36 8.36 -17.17
CA TYR A 78 -2.62 9.72 -16.70
C TYR A 78 -2.89 10.70 -17.84
N LEU A 79 -2.11 10.62 -18.93
CA LEU A 79 -2.29 11.48 -20.10
C LEU A 79 -3.67 11.30 -20.75
N LYS A 80 -4.17 10.06 -20.85
CA LYS A 80 -5.49 9.78 -21.43
C LYS A 80 -6.64 10.46 -20.70
N ILE A 81 -6.54 10.60 -19.37
CA ILE A 81 -7.56 11.26 -18.55
C ILE A 81 -7.57 12.78 -18.78
N ASP A 82 -6.38 13.36 -19.00
CA ASP A 82 -6.19 14.81 -19.06
C ASP A 82 -6.35 15.39 -20.49
N LEU A 83 -6.47 14.56 -21.53
CA LEU A 83 -6.45 15.02 -22.94
C LEU A 83 -7.75 15.73 -23.41
N PHE A 84 -8.94 15.42 -22.87
CA PHE A 84 -10.20 16.09 -23.26
C PHE A 84 -11.33 16.03 -22.19
N PRO A 85 -11.18 16.61 -20.99
CA PRO A 85 -12.29 16.63 -20.03
C PRO A 85 -13.29 17.76 -20.30
N ASP A 86 -14.59 17.44 -20.28
CA ASP A 86 -15.61 18.42 -19.91
C ASP A 86 -15.20 19.03 -18.55
N VAL A 87 -15.14 20.35 -18.42
CA VAL A 87 -14.76 21.01 -17.16
C VAL A 87 -15.99 21.42 -16.37
N ILE A 88 -15.86 21.37 -15.04
CA ILE A 88 -16.81 21.93 -14.09
C ILE A 88 -16.16 23.06 -13.29
N TYR A 89 -16.98 24.04 -12.90
CA TYR A 89 -16.60 25.20 -12.11
C TYR A 89 -17.25 25.09 -10.74
N VAL A 90 -16.41 25.02 -9.71
CA VAL A 90 -16.82 24.90 -8.31
C VAL A 90 -16.23 26.06 -7.50
N PHE A 91 -16.85 26.39 -6.39
CA PHE A 91 -16.51 27.56 -5.59
C PHE A 91 -15.91 27.16 -4.25
N THR A 92 -14.90 27.91 -3.80
CA THR A 92 -14.48 27.89 -2.39
C THR A 92 -15.51 28.66 -1.54
N PRO A 93 -15.54 28.46 -0.21
CA PRO A 93 -16.41 29.24 0.67
C PRO A 93 -16.12 30.76 0.63
N GLN A 94 -14.93 31.13 0.18
CA GLN A 94 -14.48 32.52 -0.02
C GLN A 94 -14.89 33.09 -1.39
N GLY A 95 -15.52 32.29 -2.26
CA GLY A 95 -15.99 32.71 -3.58
C GLY A 95 -14.96 32.58 -4.71
N GLU A 96 -13.82 31.94 -4.47
CA GLU A 96 -12.84 31.66 -5.52
C GLU A 96 -13.33 30.53 -6.42
N ILE A 97 -13.15 30.67 -7.73
CA ILE A 97 -13.58 29.69 -8.73
C ILE A 97 -12.43 28.73 -8.99
N ILE A 98 -12.71 27.44 -8.87
CA ILE A 98 -11.77 26.35 -9.16
C ILE A 98 -12.33 25.51 -10.31
N GLU A 99 -11.49 25.29 -11.32
CA GLU A 99 -11.80 24.45 -12.48
C GLU A 99 -11.36 23.01 -12.20
N LEU A 100 -12.26 22.05 -12.41
CA LEU A 100 -11.99 20.63 -12.24
C LEU A 100 -12.57 19.82 -13.41
N PRO A 101 -12.02 18.64 -13.74
CA PRO A 101 -12.65 17.72 -14.69
C PRO A 101 -14.03 17.26 -14.22
N ARG A 102 -14.95 17.05 -15.15
CA ARG A 102 -16.28 16.49 -14.86
C ARG A 102 -16.16 15.12 -14.19
N GLY A 103 -16.95 14.91 -13.14
CA GLY A 103 -16.89 13.71 -12.31
C GLY A 103 -15.79 13.74 -11.25
N SER A 104 -15.13 14.89 -11.05
CA SER A 104 -14.27 15.12 -9.88
C SER A 104 -15.08 15.06 -8.58
N THR A 105 -14.36 14.77 -7.50
CA THR A 105 -14.89 14.59 -6.15
C THR A 105 -14.38 15.66 -5.19
N PRO A 106 -14.94 15.82 -3.98
CA PRO A 106 -14.38 16.71 -2.97
C PRO A 106 -12.90 16.47 -2.65
N VAL A 107 -12.42 15.23 -2.80
CA VAL A 107 -10.99 14.91 -2.64
C VAL A 107 -10.16 15.54 -3.76
N ASP A 108 -10.61 15.46 -5.01
CA ASP A 108 -9.96 16.15 -6.14
C ASP A 108 -9.87 17.66 -5.92
N PHE A 109 -10.94 18.27 -5.41
CA PHE A 109 -10.98 19.69 -5.02
C PHE A 109 -9.99 20.01 -3.89
N ALA A 110 -9.89 19.17 -2.86
CA ALA A 110 -8.94 19.38 -1.78
C ALA A 110 -7.48 19.40 -2.30
N TYR A 111 -7.12 18.47 -3.20
CA TYR A 111 -5.80 18.41 -3.83
C TYR A 111 -5.56 19.49 -4.89
N SER A 112 -6.61 20.05 -5.49
CA SER A 112 -6.46 21.20 -6.40
C SER A 112 -6.04 22.45 -5.63
N ILE A 113 -6.66 22.72 -4.47
CA ILE A 113 -6.26 23.80 -3.55
C ILE A 113 -4.82 23.62 -3.10
N HIS A 114 -4.52 22.52 -2.39
CA HIS A 114 -3.17 22.24 -1.93
C HIS A 114 -3.00 20.76 -1.55
N SER A 115 -1.81 20.21 -1.78
CA SER A 115 -1.53 18.81 -1.44
C SER A 115 -1.73 18.51 0.06
N ASP A 116 -1.42 19.46 0.94
CA ASP A 116 -1.58 19.26 2.39
C ASP A 116 -3.04 19.36 2.85
N VAL A 117 -3.86 20.14 2.14
CA VAL A 117 -5.32 20.18 2.34
C VAL A 117 -5.92 18.83 1.96
N GLY A 118 -5.52 18.28 0.81
CA GLY A 118 -5.90 16.93 0.38
C GLY A 118 -5.46 15.83 1.35
N LYS A 119 -4.20 15.85 1.83
CA LYS A 119 -3.67 14.85 2.77
C LYS A 119 -4.42 14.82 4.10
N LYS A 120 -4.80 15.99 4.61
CA LYS A 120 -5.49 16.15 5.90
C LYS A 120 -7.01 16.08 5.80
N CYS A 121 -7.56 15.82 4.62
CA CYS A 121 -8.99 15.75 4.39
C CYS A 121 -9.62 14.59 5.17
N THR A 122 -10.68 14.86 5.93
CA THR A 122 -11.49 13.84 6.62
C THR A 122 -12.92 13.77 6.12
N GLY A 123 -13.39 14.84 5.46
CA GLY A 123 -14.76 14.95 4.99
C GLY A 123 -14.95 16.22 4.18
N ALA A 124 -16.14 16.39 3.61
CA ALA A 124 -16.47 17.58 2.85
C ALA A 124 -17.92 18.00 3.06
N LYS A 125 -18.16 19.30 2.86
CA LYS A 125 -19.49 19.89 2.76
C LYS A 125 -19.67 20.47 1.37
N ILE A 126 -20.82 20.23 0.76
CA ILE A 126 -21.26 20.89 -0.46
C ILE A 126 -22.48 21.74 -0.10
N ASN A 127 -22.46 23.03 -0.43
CA ASN A 127 -23.53 23.98 -0.12
C ASN A 127 -23.95 23.93 1.37
N ASN A 128 -22.94 23.85 2.25
CA ASN A 128 -23.07 23.73 3.70
C ASN A 128 -23.71 22.43 4.24
N GLN A 129 -23.90 21.41 3.41
CA GLN A 129 -24.39 20.08 3.81
C GLN A 129 -23.26 19.05 3.77
N ASN A 130 -23.18 18.18 4.79
CA ASN A 130 -22.19 17.10 4.81
C ASN A 130 -22.47 16.09 3.70
N VAL A 131 -21.45 15.72 2.95
CA VAL A 131 -21.56 14.75 1.86
C VAL A 131 -20.45 13.68 1.95
N PRO A 132 -20.72 12.47 1.43
CA PRO A 132 -19.67 11.48 1.19
C PRO A 132 -18.55 12.00 0.26
N LEU A 133 -17.32 11.56 0.50
CA LEU A 133 -16.14 11.99 -0.27
C LEU A 133 -16.12 11.50 -1.73
N ASP A 134 -16.90 10.47 -2.06
CA ASP A 134 -17.06 9.92 -3.42
C ASP A 134 -18.15 10.63 -4.25
N THR A 135 -18.83 11.62 -3.66
CA THR A 135 -19.87 12.40 -4.33
C THR A 135 -19.28 13.17 -5.52
N LYS A 136 -19.90 13.05 -6.69
CA LYS A 136 -19.47 13.79 -7.90
C LYS A 136 -19.92 15.25 -7.81
N LEU A 137 -18.97 16.16 -8.01
CA LEU A 137 -19.20 17.60 -8.00
C LEU A 137 -19.96 18.07 -9.25
N LYS A 138 -20.74 19.14 -9.10
CA LYS A 138 -21.51 19.81 -10.17
C LYS A 138 -21.09 21.27 -10.32
N ASN A 139 -21.43 21.86 -11.45
CA ASN A 139 -21.24 23.31 -11.66
C ASN A 139 -22.00 24.10 -10.61
N GLY A 140 -21.34 25.10 -10.03
CA GLY A 140 -21.95 26.00 -9.05
C GLY A 140 -21.85 25.53 -7.60
N ASP A 141 -21.34 24.32 -7.34
CA ASP A 141 -21.22 23.81 -5.97
C ASP A 141 -20.19 24.61 -5.16
N VAL A 142 -20.58 25.03 -3.95
CA VAL A 142 -19.67 25.63 -2.96
C VAL A 142 -19.14 24.52 -2.05
N ILE A 143 -17.83 24.29 -2.06
CA ILE A 143 -17.22 23.13 -1.39
C ILE A 143 -16.38 23.60 -0.20
N SER A 144 -16.65 23.05 0.98
CA SER A 144 -15.82 23.24 2.17
C SER A 144 -15.19 21.90 2.58
N VAL A 145 -13.86 21.85 2.67
CA VAL A 145 -13.11 20.65 3.07
C VAL A 145 -12.92 20.65 4.58
N LEU A 146 -13.28 19.54 5.22
CA LEU A 146 -13.02 19.31 6.64
C LEU A 146 -11.64 18.66 6.76
N GLN A 147 -10.79 19.22 7.62
CA GLN A 147 -9.42 18.76 7.83
C GLN A 147 -9.18 18.35 9.28
N HIS A 148 -8.29 17.37 9.46
CA HIS A 148 -7.77 17.02 10.77
C HIS A 148 -6.23 16.89 10.74
N PRO A 149 -5.48 17.41 11.74
CA PRO A 149 -4.02 17.40 11.71
C PRO A 149 -3.39 16.01 11.54
N ASN A 150 -4.02 14.99 12.15
CA ASN A 150 -3.54 13.60 12.13
C ASN A 150 -4.22 12.74 11.05
N ALA A 151 -5.03 13.35 10.16
CA ALA A 151 -5.66 12.61 9.08
C ALA A 151 -4.65 12.22 8.00
N LYS A 152 -4.93 11.08 7.37
CA LYS A 152 -4.12 10.48 6.32
C LYS A 152 -5.01 10.05 5.16
N PRO A 153 -4.50 10.05 3.92
CA PRO A 153 -5.25 9.57 2.78
C PRO A 153 -5.66 8.10 2.95
N ASP A 154 -6.91 7.80 2.63
CA ASP A 154 -7.39 6.42 2.60
C ASP A 154 -7.09 5.78 1.23
N PRO A 155 -6.54 4.56 1.18
CA PRO A 155 -6.31 3.84 -0.08
C PRO A 155 -7.57 3.69 -0.96
N SER A 156 -8.75 3.61 -0.36
CA SER A 156 -10.04 3.52 -1.06
C SER A 156 -10.30 4.72 -1.98
N TRP A 157 -9.71 5.89 -1.69
CA TRP A 157 -9.87 7.09 -2.51
C TRP A 157 -9.37 6.90 -3.94
N LEU A 158 -8.39 6.03 -4.17
CA LEU A 158 -7.88 5.73 -5.51
C LEU A 158 -8.93 5.11 -6.44
N SER A 159 -10.04 4.59 -5.91
CA SER A 159 -11.15 4.03 -6.69
C SER A 159 -12.04 5.11 -7.33
N PHE A 160 -12.18 6.28 -6.71
CA PHE A 160 -13.11 7.32 -7.14
C PHE A 160 -12.46 8.65 -7.53
N VAL A 161 -11.25 8.95 -7.04
CA VAL A 161 -10.50 10.18 -7.36
C VAL A 161 -10.17 10.22 -8.85
N ARG A 162 -10.49 11.34 -9.49
CA ARG A 162 -10.43 11.48 -10.95
C ARG A 162 -9.14 12.12 -11.45
N THR A 163 -8.65 13.15 -10.77
CA THR A 163 -7.53 13.99 -11.23
C THR A 163 -6.18 13.28 -11.10
N SER A 164 -5.32 13.44 -12.11
CA SER A 164 -3.95 12.89 -12.11
C SER A 164 -3.14 13.40 -10.92
N LYS A 165 -3.23 14.70 -10.61
CA LYS A 165 -2.59 15.36 -9.46
C LYS A 165 -2.96 14.70 -8.12
N ALA A 166 -4.26 14.52 -7.84
CA ALA A 166 -4.70 13.91 -6.58
C ALA A 166 -4.27 12.44 -6.49
N ARG A 167 -4.44 11.66 -7.57
CA ARG A 167 -4.02 10.25 -7.61
C ARG A 167 -2.52 10.09 -7.35
N ALA A 168 -1.68 10.92 -7.98
CA ALA A 168 -0.23 10.90 -7.79
C ALA A 168 0.14 11.28 -6.35
N ALA A 169 -0.45 12.33 -5.78
CA ALA A 169 -0.19 12.77 -4.42
C ALA A 169 -0.62 11.73 -3.36
N ILE A 170 -1.78 11.09 -3.54
CA ILE A 170 -2.27 10.00 -2.67
C ILE A 170 -1.31 8.82 -2.75
N ARG A 171 -0.97 8.35 -3.96
CA ARG A 171 -0.04 7.22 -4.16
C ARG A 171 1.33 7.48 -3.54
N ASN A 172 1.88 8.68 -3.73
CA ASN A 172 3.17 9.05 -3.16
C ASN A 172 3.13 9.06 -1.62
N THR A 173 2.07 9.62 -1.03
CA THR A 173 1.91 9.65 0.43
C THR A 173 1.79 8.24 1.00
N LEU A 174 0.95 7.39 0.40
CA LEU A 174 0.79 5.99 0.80
C LEU A 174 2.11 5.21 0.64
N LYS A 175 2.80 5.36 -0.49
CA LYS A 175 4.09 4.71 -0.75
C LYS A 175 5.14 5.10 0.29
N LYS A 176 5.26 6.39 0.59
CA LYS A 176 6.20 6.89 1.60
C LYS A 176 5.93 6.31 2.98
N GLU A 177 4.66 6.32 3.43
CA GLU A 177 4.30 5.74 4.72
C GLU A 177 4.55 4.22 4.78
N THR A 178 4.25 3.51 3.69
CA THR A 178 4.54 2.08 3.62
C THR A 178 6.03 1.79 3.70
N HIS A 179 6.85 2.60 3.02
CA HIS A 179 8.31 2.47 2.99
C HIS A 179 8.92 2.69 4.38
N GLU A 180 8.52 3.77 5.07
CA GLU A 180 8.97 4.06 6.43
C GLU A 180 8.63 2.94 7.42
N ARG A 181 7.43 2.35 7.33
CA ARG A 181 7.02 1.23 8.20
C ARG A 181 7.79 -0.05 7.91
N VAL A 182 8.05 -0.34 6.62
CA VAL A 182 8.84 -1.50 6.20
C VAL A 182 10.27 -1.40 6.71
N ILE A 183 10.91 -0.23 6.59
CA ILE A 183 12.26 0.02 7.13
C ILE A 183 12.27 -0.15 8.65
N ALA A 184 11.31 0.45 9.36
CA ALA A 184 11.22 0.34 10.82
C ALA A 184 11.07 -1.13 11.26
N PHE A 185 10.25 -1.91 10.57
CA PHE A 185 10.09 -3.34 10.83
C PHE A 185 11.37 -4.13 10.52
N GLY A 186 12.05 -3.85 9.40
CA GLY A 186 13.32 -4.47 9.06
C GLY A 186 14.41 -4.20 10.08
N LYS A 187 14.51 -2.96 10.59
CA LYS A 187 15.40 -2.60 11.70
C LYS A 187 15.07 -3.40 12.95
N LYS A 188 13.79 -3.57 13.29
CA LYS A 188 13.35 -4.37 14.44
C LYS A 188 13.76 -5.84 14.29
N LEU A 189 13.59 -6.43 13.10
CA LEU A 189 14.04 -7.79 12.81
C LEU A 189 15.56 -7.95 12.94
N MET A 190 16.32 -6.99 12.43
CA MET A 190 17.79 -6.97 12.52
C MET A 190 18.28 -6.89 13.96
N LEU A 191 17.72 -5.98 14.77
CA LEU A 191 18.02 -5.86 16.20
C LEU A 191 17.77 -7.19 16.92
N HIS A 192 16.58 -7.75 16.70
CA HIS A 192 16.17 -9.01 17.29
C HIS A 192 17.09 -10.19 16.89
N ALA A 193 17.53 -10.24 15.63
CA ALA A 193 18.47 -11.25 15.14
C ALA A 193 19.87 -11.11 15.77
N ILE A 194 20.35 -9.88 15.99
CA ILE A 194 21.66 -9.63 16.64
C ILE A 194 21.60 -9.98 18.13
N GLU A 195 20.53 -9.61 18.83
CA GLU A 195 20.31 -10.01 20.22
C GLU A 195 20.29 -11.54 20.40
N ALA A 196 19.77 -12.28 19.42
CA ALA A 196 19.73 -13.74 19.47
C ALA A 196 21.12 -14.39 19.41
N LEU A 197 22.16 -13.66 18.98
CA LEU A 197 23.54 -14.16 18.98
C LEU A 197 24.18 -14.18 20.37
N ASN A 198 23.55 -13.57 21.40
CA ASN A 198 24.06 -13.50 22.77
C ASN A 198 25.47 -12.88 22.92
N GLU A 199 25.88 -12.05 21.96
CA GLU A 199 27.15 -11.31 21.98
C GLU A 199 26.85 -9.82 22.30
N LYS A 200 27.77 -9.13 22.98
CA LYS A 200 27.63 -7.69 23.26
C LYS A 200 27.98 -6.87 22.02
N ILE A 201 27.09 -6.86 21.04
CA ILE A 201 27.21 -6.06 19.81
C ILE A 201 26.31 -4.83 19.95
N ASP A 202 26.90 -3.63 19.98
CA ASP A 202 26.17 -2.37 19.87
C ASP A 202 25.75 -2.16 18.41
N PHE A 203 24.45 -2.27 18.14
CA PHE A 203 23.87 -2.14 16.79
C PHE A 203 24.25 -0.84 16.08
N GLU A 204 24.43 0.25 16.82
CA GLU A 204 24.70 1.55 16.20
C GLU A 204 26.20 1.81 15.98
N LYS A 205 27.07 1.17 16.79
CA LYS A 205 28.52 1.44 16.79
C LYS A 205 29.36 0.32 16.19
N ASP A 206 28.99 -0.92 16.45
CA ASP A 206 29.86 -2.07 16.16
C ASP A 206 29.63 -2.65 14.77
N ILE A 207 28.57 -2.25 14.06
CA ILE A 207 28.26 -2.85 12.75
C ILE A 207 29.24 -2.33 11.66
N PRO A 208 29.99 -3.24 10.99
CA PRO A 208 30.91 -2.88 9.92
C PRO A 208 30.16 -2.66 8.60
N TRP A 209 29.47 -1.52 8.49
CA TRP A 209 28.58 -1.21 7.37
C TRP A 209 29.26 -1.23 6.00
N GLU A 210 30.48 -0.69 5.89
CA GLU A 210 31.22 -0.64 4.61
C GLU A 210 31.52 -2.05 4.08
N SER A 211 32.08 -2.91 4.93
CA SER A 211 32.35 -4.31 4.57
C SER A 211 31.06 -5.05 4.21
N LEU A 212 29.98 -4.84 4.98
CA LEU A 212 28.69 -5.47 4.72
C LEU A 212 28.07 -5.04 3.38
N PHE A 213 28.14 -3.75 3.04
CA PHE A 213 27.61 -3.20 1.80
C PHE A 213 28.38 -3.67 0.57
N THR A 214 29.71 -3.78 0.67
CA THR A 214 30.53 -4.34 -0.43
C THR A 214 30.19 -5.80 -0.73
N GLU A 215 29.85 -6.58 0.29
CA GLU A 215 29.53 -8.00 0.10
C GLU A 215 28.11 -8.25 -0.41
N ILE A 216 27.12 -7.55 0.16
CA ILE A 216 25.70 -7.75 -0.16
C ILE A 216 25.28 -6.91 -1.37
N SER A 217 26.17 -6.07 -1.90
CA SER A 217 25.91 -5.18 -3.03
C SER A 217 24.72 -4.25 -2.77
N LEU A 218 24.70 -3.63 -1.58
CA LEU A 218 23.70 -2.65 -1.15
C LEU A 218 24.35 -1.29 -0.97
N ASN A 219 23.59 -0.21 -1.16
CA ASN A 219 24.16 1.14 -1.13
C ASN A 219 23.99 1.83 0.22
N ASN A 220 22.99 1.45 1.01
CA ASN A 220 22.68 2.11 2.28
C ASN A 220 21.95 1.20 3.28
N ARG A 221 21.85 1.67 4.53
CA ARG A 221 21.21 0.94 5.64
C ARG A 221 19.71 0.74 5.41
N ASP A 222 19.05 1.77 4.87
CA ASP A 222 17.60 1.75 4.64
C ASP A 222 17.20 0.70 3.60
N GLU A 223 18.01 0.51 2.55
CA GLU A 223 17.83 -0.51 1.52
C GLU A 223 17.99 -1.91 2.10
N LEU A 224 18.95 -2.11 3.01
CA LEU A 224 19.08 -3.37 3.75
C LEU A 224 17.83 -3.62 4.61
N PHE A 225 17.42 -2.63 5.42
CA PHE A 225 16.25 -2.79 6.28
C PHE A 225 14.98 -2.99 5.48
N GLU A 226 14.84 -2.34 4.32
CA GLU A 226 13.72 -2.55 3.41
C GLU A 226 13.72 -4.00 2.89
N LYS A 227 14.86 -4.50 2.41
CA LYS A 227 14.98 -5.88 1.93
C LYS A 227 14.74 -6.91 3.02
N VAL A 228 15.17 -6.63 4.25
CA VAL A 228 14.89 -7.48 5.42
C VAL A 228 13.41 -7.44 5.80
N GLY A 229 12.80 -6.24 5.87
CA GLY A 229 11.40 -6.07 6.23
C GLY A 229 10.43 -6.70 5.21
N LEU A 230 10.79 -6.69 3.93
CA LEU A 230 10.02 -7.36 2.86
C LEU A 230 10.34 -8.85 2.73
N GLY A 231 11.33 -9.37 3.46
CA GLY A 231 11.70 -10.77 3.43
C GLY A 231 12.55 -11.23 2.26
N TYR A 232 13.16 -10.30 1.50
CA TYR A 232 14.14 -10.64 0.46
C TYR A 232 15.47 -11.14 1.06
N ILE A 233 15.80 -10.67 2.26
CA ILE A 233 16.99 -11.06 3.00
C ILE A 233 16.58 -11.44 4.43
N TYR A 234 17.04 -12.57 4.96
CA TYR A 234 16.78 -12.93 6.35
C TYR A 234 17.70 -12.16 7.30
N ALA A 235 17.12 -11.58 8.35
CA ALA A 235 17.86 -10.80 9.35
C ALA A 235 18.95 -11.64 10.04
N GLU A 236 18.66 -12.91 10.31
CA GLU A 236 19.54 -13.87 10.96
C GLU A 236 20.80 -14.16 10.14
N ALA A 237 20.66 -14.26 8.81
CA ALA A 237 21.80 -14.45 7.91
C ALA A 237 22.73 -13.24 7.95
N VAL A 238 22.15 -12.03 7.94
CA VAL A 238 22.93 -10.78 8.03
C VAL A 238 23.60 -10.66 9.41
N ALA A 239 22.89 -10.99 10.49
CA ALA A 239 23.43 -10.95 11.85
C ALA A 239 24.63 -11.92 12.02
N GLN A 240 24.50 -13.16 11.55
CA GLN A 240 25.61 -14.12 11.54
C GLN A 240 26.80 -13.60 10.72
N ARG A 241 26.53 -12.91 9.60
CA ARG A 241 27.58 -12.34 8.78
C ARG A 241 28.33 -11.22 9.48
N ILE A 242 27.61 -10.32 10.14
CA ILE A 242 28.19 -9.25 10.97
C ILE A 242 29.13 -9.86 12.02
N LEU A 243 28.71 -10.95 12.69
CA LEU A 243 29.55 -11.64 13.67
C LEU A 243 30.85 -12.19 13.07
N ILE A 244 30.80 -12.75 11.86
CA ILE A 244 32.00 -13.26 11.17
C ILE A 244 32.98 -12.12 10.87
N ILE A 245 32.49 -11.00 10.33
CA ILE A 245 33.33 -9.83 10.00
C ILE A 245 33.98 -9.25 11.27
N LEU A 246 33.22 -9.16 12.36
CA LEU A 246 33.72 -8.67 13.64
C LEU A 246 34.80 -9.58 14.25
N LYS A 247 34.63 -10.90 14.14
CA LYS A 247 35.60 -11.88 14.64
C LYS A 247 36.84 -11.99 13.75
N SER A 248 36.73 -11.72 12.45
CA SER A 248 37.83 -11.94 11.52
C SER A 248 38.96 -10.91 11.64
N LYS A 249 38.72 -9.65 12.08
CA LYS A 249 39.70 -8.55 12.27
C LYS A 249 40.75 -8.27 11.17
N SER A 250 40.86 -9.10 10.14
CA SER A 250 41.66 -8.96 8.94
C SER A 250 40.72 -9.01 7.74
N LEU A 251 40.92 -8.07 6.81
CA LEU A 251 40.28 -8.08 5.49
C LEU A 251 40.44 -9.48 4.87
N PRO A 252 39.36 -10.10 4.39
CA PRO A 252 39.47 -11.43 3.82
C PRO A 252 40.25 -11.36 2.50
N GLU A 253 41.40 -12.00 2.47
CA GLU A 253 42.05 -12.42 1.22
C GLU A 253 40.98 -13.14 0.37
N ALA A 254 40.80 -12.65 -0.86
CA ALA A 254 39.87 -13.10 -1.89
C ALA A 254 38.95 -14.27 -1.48
N PHE A 255 37.69 -13.95 -1.16
CA PHE A 255 36.65 -14.94 -0.88
C PHE A 255 36.57 -16.00 -2.00
N SER A 256 36.76 -17.28 -1.64
CA SER A 256 36.49 -18.40 -2.54
C SER A 256 35.02 -18.41 -2.96
N SER A 257 34.74 -18.88 -4.18
CA SER A 257 33.39 -19.04 -4.74
C SER A 257 32.43 -19.80 -3.80
N ASP A 258 32.96 -20.72 -3.01
CA ASP A 258 32.20 -21.52 -2.04
C ASP A 258 31.66 -20.72 -0.86
N VAL A 259 32.28 -19.59 -0.50
CA VAL A 259 31.79 -18.73 0.59
C VAL A 259 30.63 -17.87 0.10
N LYS A 260 30.71 -17.31 -1.11
CA LYS A 260 29.58 -16.58 -1.73
C LYS A 260 28.36 -17.49 -1.92
N GLN A 261 28.57 -18.71 -2.41
CA GLN A 261 27.50 -19.68 -2.58
C GLN A 261 26.89 -20.12 -1.23
N ARG A 262 27.71 -20.30 -0.18
CA ARG A 262 27.20 -20.55 1.18
C ARG A 262 26.47 -19.34 1.79
N ILE A 263 26.90 -18.12 1.47
CA ILE A 263 26.21 -16.89 1.88
C ILE A 263 24.85 -16.81 1.19
N GLU A 264 24.76 -17.01 -0.12
CA GLU A 264 23.48 -17.08 -0.86
C GLU A 264 22.55 -18.17 -0.31
N LEU A 265 23.08 -19.35 0.02
CA LEU A 265 22.32 -20.44 0.61
C LEU A 265 21.87 -20.15 2.05
N SER A 266 22.70 -19.49 2.86
CA SER A 266 22.34 -19.05 4.23
C SER A 266 21.33 -17.90 4.23
N MET A 267 21.37 -17.04 3.21
CA MET A 267 20.34 -16.04 2.91
C MET A 267 19.04 -16.68 2.37
N GLN A 268 19.00 -18.00 2.16
CA GLN A 268 17.81 -18.74 1.71
C GLN A 268 17.28 -19.74 2.75
N HIS A 269 18.08 -20.07 3.77
CA HIS A 269 17.75 -21.05 4.80
C HIS A 269 18.20 -20.59 6.19
N LEU A 270 17.24 -20.47 7.11
CA LEU A 270 17.47 -20.26 8.54
C LEU A 270 18.10 -21.54 9.13
N THR A 271 19.21 -21.42 9.87
CA THR A 271 19.91 -22.57 10.46
C THR A 271 19.68 -22.74 11.97
N HIS A 272 19.01 -21.79 12.64
CA HIS A 272 18.74 -21.84 14.08
C HIS A 272 17.32 -21.37 14.42
N ALA A 273 16.81 -21.89 15.55
CA ALA A 273 15.53 -21.50 16.12
C ALA A 273 15.55 -20.00 16.45
N SER A 274 14.81 -19.24 15.65
CA SER A 274 14.63 -17.81 15.82
C SER A 274 13.91 -17.54 17.15
N LYS A 275 14.43 -16.58 17.90
CA LYS A 275 13.75 -15.97 19.04
C LYS A 275 12.42 -15.35 18.52
N SER A 276 11.43 -15.17 19.38
CA SER A 276 10.08 -14.81 18.93
C SER A 276 9.98 -13.36 18.45
N ILE A 277 9.39 -13.14 17.27
CA ILE A 277 9.18 -11.80 16.70
C ILE A 277 7.95 -11.16 17.34
N SER A 278 8.12 -9.94 17.85
CA SER A 278 7.04 -9.19 18.48
C SER A 278 6.36 -8.24 17.48
N ILE A 279 5.02 -8.27 17.41
CA ILE A 279 4.20 -7.45 16.51
C ILE A 279 3.04 -6.78 17.25
N ASN A 280 2.58 -5.63 16.76
CA ASN A 280 1.48 -4.85 17.33
C ASN A 280 0.38 -4.49 16.32
N GLY A 281 0.55 -4.80 15.03
CA GLY A 281 -0.44 -4.50 14.00
C GLY A 281 -0.14 -3.28 13.13
N THR A 282 0.84 -2.45 13.48
CA THR A 282 1.14 -1.17 12.80
C THR A 282 2.22 -1.23 11.74
N GLU A 283 2.83 -2.40 11.53
CA GLU A 283 3.98 -2.63 10.64
C GLU A 283 3.65 -2.42 9.16
N GLY A 284 2.37 -2.21 8.83
CA GLY A 284 1.92 -1.95 7.46
C GLY A 284 2.12 -3.18 6.56
N PRO A 285 2.57 -3.02 5.31
CA PRO A 285 2.67 -4.13 4.36
C PRO A 285 3.78 -5.12 4.68
N ALA A 286 4.67 -4.80 5.62
CA ALA A 286 5.72 -5.70 6.08
C ALA A 286 5.17 -6.89 6.88
N VAL A 287 3.97 -6.76 7.46
CA VAL A 287 3.29 -7.82 8.21
C VAL A 287 1.88 -8.03 7.66
N ASN A 288 1.65 -9.21 7.10
CA ASN A 288 0.38 -9.62 6.55
C ASN A 288 -0.28 -10.66 7.44
N TYR A 289 -1.61 -10.61 7.54
CA TYR A 289 -2.39 -11.53 8.36
C TYR A 289 -3.11 -12.52 7.46
N ALA A 290 -2.95 -13.82 7.73
CA ALA A 290 -3.45 -14.84 6.83
C ALA A 290 -4.98 -14.90 6.82
N VAL A 291 -5.56 -14.74 5.63
CA VAL A 291 -7.00 -14.85 5.36
C VAL A 291 -7.57 -16.25 5.60
N CYS A 292 -6.71 -17.27 5.73
CA CYS A 292 -7.18 -18.61 6.06
C CYS A 292 -7.58 -18.73 7.53
N CYS A 293 -6.94 -18.03 8.46
CA CYS A 293 -7.16 -18.24 9.90
C CYS A 293 -7.45 -16.97 10.71
N PHE A 294 -7.40 -15.79 10.07
CA PHE A 294 -7.76 -14.49 10.67
C PHE A 294 -7.16 -14.30 12.08
N PRO A 295 -5.83 -14.36 12.22
CA PRO A 295 -5.17 -14.19 13.52
C PRO A 295 -5.47 -12.81 14.10
N ILE A 296 -5.76 -12.75 15.40
CA ILE A 296 -6.00 -11.50 16.13
C ILE A 296 -5.05 -11.38 17.33
N PRO A 297 -4.82 -10.16 17.86
CA PRO A 297 -4.01 -9.97 19.05
C PRO A 297 -4.45 -10.85 20.23
N GLY A 298 -3.49 -11.58 20.81
CA GLY A 298 -3.70 -12.54 21.90
C GLY A 298 -3.94 -13.99 21.46
N ASP A 299 -3.97 -14.28 20.15
CA ASP A 299 -3.90 -15.65 19.65
C ASP A 299 -2.47 -16.19 19.69
N PRO A 300 -2.26 -17.48 20.04
CA PRO A 300 -0.98 -18.13 19.78
C PRO A 300 -0.71 -18.12 18.27
N ALA A 301 0.36 -17.43 17.87
CA ALA A 301 0.68 -17.21 16.47
C ALA A 301 2.12 -17.62 16.14
N HIS A 302 2.34 -17.95 14.87
CA HIS A 302 3.65 -18.10 14.25
C HIS A 302 3.59 -17.43 12.88
N GLY A 303 4.74 -17.09 12.31
CA GLY A 303 4.80 -16.53 10.98
C GLY A 303 5.98 -17.08 10.21
N PHE A 304 5.90 -16.92 8.90
CA PHE A 304 7.02 -17.18 8.01
C PHE A 304 7.27 -15.95 7.16
N LEU A 305 8.54 -15.69 6.88
CA LEU A 305 8.95 -14.57 6.05
C LEU A 305 8.87 -15.00 4.59
N SER A 306 8.01 -14.34 3.82
CA SER A 306 7.85 -14.59 2.39
C SER A 306 8.56 -13.52 1.59
N GLY A 307 9.49 -13.90 0.72
CA GLY A 307 10.19 -12.97 -0.17
C GLY A 307 9.26 -12.03 -0.91
N GLY A 308 9.43 -10.73 -0.72
CA GLY A 308 8.66 -9.64 -1.32
C GLY A 308 7.25 -9.41 -0.73
N LYS A 309 6.81 -10.25 0.21
CA LYS A 309 5.50 -10.13 0.88
C LYS A 309 5.62 -9.91 2.39
N GLY A 310 6.83 -9.81 2.93
CA GLY A 310 7.06 -9.64 4.36
C GLY A 310 6.64 -10.86 5.19
N LEU A 311 6.36 -10.63 6.47
CA LEU A 311 5.98 -11.66 7.44
C LEU A 311 4.49 -12.02 7.28
N LEU A 312 4.18 -13.27 6.95
CA LEU A 312 2.81 -13.77 6.94
C LEU A 312 2.48 -14.46 8.27
N VAL A 313 1.56 -13.86 9.02
CA VAL A 313 1.13 -14.30 10.34
C VAL A 313 0.00 -15.33 10.23
N HIS A 314 0.17 -16.47 10.89
CA HIS A 314 -0.83 -17.51 11.06
C HIS A 314 -1.05 -17.84 12.54
N ARG A 315 -2.21 -18.40 12.86
CA ARG A 315 -2.44 -19.05 14.15
C ARG A 315 -1.65 -20.35 14.23
N LYS A 316 -1.17 -20.71 15.42
CA LYS A 316 -0.55 -22.03 15.68
C LYS A 316 -1.51 -23.20 15.43
N THR A 317 -2.82 -22.96 15.50
CA THR A 317 -3.85 -23.98 15.21
C THR A 317 -4.23 -24.07 13.73
N CYS A 318 -3.66 -23.25 12.85
CA CYS A 318 -4.05 -23.22 11.44
C CYS A 318 -3.54 -24.46 10.69
N PRO A 319 -4.41 -25.31 10.09
CA PRO A 319 -4.00 -26.54 9.42
C PRO A 319 -3.04 -26.31 8.25
N ALA A 320 -3.31 -25.29 7.44
CA ALA A 320 -2.47 -24.93 6.30
C ALA A 320 -1.05 -24.56 6.74
N SER A 321 -0.94 -23.74 7.80
CA SER A 321 0.36 -23.35 8.34
C SER A 321 1.10 -24.50 8.99
N ASN A 322 0.39 -25.40 9.69
CA ASN A 322 1.03 -26.55 10.33
C ASN A 322 1.60 -27.53 9.31
N LYS A 323 0.91 -27.74 8.19
CA LYS A 323 1.41 -28.54 7.06
C LYS A 323 2.66 -27.93 6.41
N GLN A 324 2.70 -26.60 6.28
CA GLN A 324 3.87 -25.92 5.72
C GLN A 324 5.04 -25.92 6.71
N ARG A 325 4.76 -25.69 8.00
CA ARG A 325 5.76 -25.71 9.07
C ARG A 325 6.37 -27.08 9.29
N SER A 326 5.61 -28.17 9.13
CA SER A 326 6.18 -29.53 9.22
C SER A 326 7.17 -29.81 8.10
N ASN A 327 6.99 -29.20 6.93
CA ASN A 327 7.87 -29.41 5.77
C ASN A 327 9.17 -28.61 5.87
N ASP A 328 9.11 -27.38 6.41
CA ASP A 328 10.27 -26.51 6.55
C ASP A 328 10.19 -25.72 7.86
N PRO A 329 10.46 -26.36 9.03
CA PRO A 329 10.29 -25.71 10.33
C PRO A 329 11.21 -24.51 10.53
N ALA A 330 12.36 -24.52 9.88
CA ALA A 330 13.37 -23.48 10.02
C ALA A 330 12.89 -22.12 9.52
N ARG A 331 11.98 -22.09 8.53
CA ARG A 331 11.40 -20.85 8.00
C ARG A 331 10.32 -20.21 8.86
N TRP A 332 9.93 -20.84 9.97
CA TRP A 332 8.86 -20.37 10.83
C TRP A 332 9.39 -19.84 12.15
N THR A 333 8.90 -18.67 12.53
CA THR A 333 9.23 -18.00 13.78
C THR A 333 7.98 -17.84 14.63
N ASP A 334 8.12 -18.02 15.94
CA ASP A 334 7.03 -17.74 16.87
C ASP A 334 6.74 -16.24 16.95
N ILE A 335 5.47 -15.89 17.08
CA ILE A 335 5.03 -14.49 17.15
C ILE A 335 4.51 -14.16 18.54
N LEU A 336 4.98 -13.04 19.07
CA LEU A 336 4.43 -12.42 20.27
C LEU A 336 3.62 -11.18 19.89
N TRP A 337 2.48 -11.01 20.54
CA TRP A 337 1.69 -9.80 20.41
C TRP A 337 2.13 -8.81 21.49
N GLU A 338 2.55 -7.62 21.07
CA GLU A 338 2.84 -6.50 21.96
C GLU A 338 1.53 -5.84 22.44
N GLU A 339 1.65 -4.79 23.26
CA GLU A 339 0.51 -4.05 23.78
C GLU A 339 -0.44 -3.61 22.66
N ILE A 340 -1.73 -3.77 22.97
CA ILE A 340 -2.84 -3.66 22.04
C ILE A 340 -2.92 -2.22 21.53
N ASN A 341 -2.86 -2.05 20.22
CA ASN A 341 -3.10 -0.78 19.57
C ASN A 341 -4.59 -0.66 19.15
N ASP A 342 -5.01 0.54 18.76
CA ASP A 342 -6.38 0.84 18.31
C ASP A 342 -6.78 0.18 16.97
N LYS A 343 -5.91 -0.64 16.39
CA LYS A 343 -6.18 -1.35 15.13
C LYS A 343 -7.21 -2.45 15.34
N GLN A 344 -8.22 -2.45 14.48
CA GLN A 344 -9.21 -3.52 14.40
C GLN A 344 -8.79 -4.57 13.37
N PHE A 345 -9.10 -5.83 13.66
CA PHE A 345 -8.81 -6.98 12.81
C PHE A 345 -10.12 -7.64 12.38
N ILE A 346 -10.17 -8.06 11.12
CA ILE A 346 -11.33 -8.81 10.62
C ILE A 346 -11.26 -10.24 11.15
N CYS A 347 -12.35 -10.67 11.76
CA CYS A 347 -12.54 -12.02 12.27
C CYS A 347 -13.88 -12.55 11.77
N TYR A 348 -13.88 -13.76 11.22
CA TYR A 348 -15.12 -14.44 10.86
C TYR A 348 -15.57 -15.42 11.95
N LEU A 349 -16.85 -15.31 12.30
CA LEU A 349 -17.59 -16.25 13.13
C LEU A 349 -18.54 -17.08 12.26
N LEU A 350 -18.61 -18.38 12.54
CA LEU A 350 -19.61 -19.31 12.03
C LEU A 350 -20.52 -19.68 13.21
N LEU A 351 -21.79 -19.30 13.12
CA LEU A 351 -22.81 -19.53 14.13
C LEU A 351 -23.86 -20.46 13.57
N GLU A 352 -24.14 -21.55 14.27
CA GLU A 352 -25.28 -22.41 14.02
C GLU A 352 -26.42 -21.96 14.94
N VAL A 353 -27.54 -21.59 14.34
CA VAL A 353 -28.68 -21.00 15.05
C VAL A 353 -29.97 -21.64 14.57
N GLU A 354 -30.92 -21.78 15.48
CA GLU A 354 -32.29 -22.17 15.12
C GLU A 354 -32.92 -21.05 14.30
N GLU A 355 -33.47 -21.40 13.14
CA GLU A 355 -34.11 -20.46 12.24
C GLU A 355 -35.47 -20.05 12.83
N SER A 356 -35.51 -18.85 13.39
CA SER A 356 -36.75 -18.20 13.80
C SER A 356 -36.82 -16.77 13.25
N PRO A 357 -38.03 -16.20 13.11
CA PRO A 357 -38.18 -14.80 12.74
C PRO A 357 -37.37 -13.88 13.67
N GLY A 358 -36.57 -12.98 13.07
CA GLY A 358 -35.79 -11.99 13.80
C GLY A 358 -34.47 -12.48 14.43
N VAL A 359 -34.04 -13.72 14.22
CA VAL A 359 -32.78 -14.25 14.81
C VAL A 359 -31.56 -13.44 14.39
N LEU A 360 -31.45 -13.04 13.12
CA LEU A 360 -30.37 -12.18 12.66
C LEU A 360 -30.34 -10.85 13.41
N ALA A 361 -31.50 -10.22 13.62
CA ALA A 361 -31.59 -8.95 14.34
C ALA A 361 -31.18 -9.09 15.81
N LYS A 362 -31.56 -10.19 16.47
CA LYS A 362 -31.14 -10.50 17.85
C LYS A 362 -29.62 -10.65 17.94
N ILE A 363 -29.01 -11.36 16.98
CA ILE A 363 -27.56 -11.57 16.94
C ILE A 363 -26.82 -10.27 16.63
N ALA A 364 -27.27 -9.49 15.64
CA ALA A 364 -26.70 -8.19 15.31
C ALA A 364 -26.77 -7.23 16.50
N SER A 365 -27.88 -7.24 17.25
CA SER A 365 -28.03 -6.45 18.47
C SER A 365 -27.04 -6.89 19.56
N ALA A 366 -26.86 -8.20 19.75
CA ALA A 366 -25.91 -8.74 20.73
C ALA A 366 -24.45 -8.36 20.40
N ILE A 367 -24.10 -8.31 19.11
CA ILE A 367 -22.78 -7.86 18.62
C ILE A 367 -22.62 -6.34 18.80
N SER A 368 -23.67 -5.57 18.56
CA SER A 368 -23.62 -4.10 18.65
C SER A 368 -23.33 -3.60 20.08
N ILE A 369 -23.75 -4.36 21.12
CA ILE A 369 -23.50 -4.04 22.53
C ILE A 369 -21.99 -3.93 22.84
N THR A 370 -21.16 -4.76 22.20
CA THR A 370 -19.69 -4.73 22.38
C THR A 370 -19.00 -3.70 21.49
N ARG A 371 -19.75 -2.87 20.77
CA ARG A 371 -19.22 -1.87 19.81
C ARG A 371 -18.36 -2.50 18.72
N SER A 372 -18.65 -3.75 18.34
CA SER A 372 -18.01 -4.41 17.20
C SER A 372 -18.80 -4.11 15.93
N ASN A 373 -18.10 -3.66 14.89
CA ASN A 373 -18.71 -3.41 13.60
C ASN A 373 -18.86 -4.74 12.81
N ILE A 374 -19.93 -4.82 12.01
CA ILE A 374 -20.22 -5.98 11.15
C ILE A 374 -19.85 -5.61 9.71
N VAL A 375 -18.85 -6.30 9.16
CA VAL A 375 -18.30 -6.03 7.82
C VAL A 375 -18.97 -6.89 6.76
N ASP A 376 -19.34 -8.12 7.12
CA ASP A 376 -19.88 -9.11 6.18
C ASP A 376 -20.86 -10.04 6.89
N VAL A 377 -21.93 -10.44 6.20
CA VAL A 377 -22.92 -11.40 6.70
C VAL A 377 -23.37 -12.29 5.55
N SER A 378 -23.26 -13.60 5.76
CA SER A 378 -23.81 -14.59 4.85
C SER A 378 -24.61 -15.64 5.63
N ILE A 379 -25.72 -16.08 5.04
CA ILE A 379 -26.67 -17.01 5.65
C ILE A 379 -26.75 -18.25 4.76
N ASN A 380 -26.41 -19.40 5.30
CA ASN A 380 -26.55 -20.69 4.65
C ASN A 380 -27.63 -21.50 5.37
N ARG A 381 -28.73 -21.79 4.67
CA ARG A 381 -29.82 -22.61 5.18
C ARG A 381 -29.55 -24.08 4.88
N HIS A 382 -29.67 -24.93 5.89
CA HIS A 382 -29.60 -26.38 5.70
C HIS A 382 -30.97 -26.89 5.23
N LYS A 383 -31.04 -27.47 4.03
CA LYS A 383 -32.30 -28.00 3.49
C LYS A 383 -32.84 -29.10 4.41
N GLY A 384 -34.09 -28.95 4.87
CA GLY A 384 -34.75 -29.93 5.74
C GLY A 384 -34.37 -29.85 7.22
N SER A 385 -33.65 -28.82 7.65
CA SER A 385 -33.29 -28.57 9.04
C SER A 385 -33.94 -27.27 9.53
N PHE A 386 -34.26 -27.21 10.83
CA PHE A 386 -34.64 -25.97 11.52
C PHE A 386 -33.44 -25.08 11.85
N PHE A 387 -32.22 -25.47 11.47
CA PHE A 387 -31.00 -24.73 11.74
C PHE A 387 -30.46 -24.04 10.48
N CYS A 388 -29.95 -22.82 10.65
CA CYS A 388 -29.16 -22.13 9.64
C CYS A 388 -27.76 -21.80 10.17
N THR A 389 -26.81 -21.66 9.25
CA THR A 389 -25.44 -21.25 9.55
C THR A 389 -25.24 -19.80 9.13
N LEU A 390 -24.95 -18.94 10.09
CA LEU A 390 -24.58 -17.55 9.88
C LEU A 390 -23.06 -17.43 9.90
N LYS A 391 -22.49 -16.98 8.78
CA LYS A 391 -21.10 -16.55 8.73
C LYS A 391 -21.06 -15.02 8.80
N ILE A 392 -20.49 -14.49 9.88
CA ILE A 392 -20.46 -13.06 10.21
C ILE A 392 -19.00 -12.61 10.29
N GLY A 393 -18.61 -11.63 9.49
CA GLY A 393 -17.33 -10.93 9.55
C GLY A 393 -17.42 -9.74 10.49
N LEU A 394 -16.57 -9.71 11.51
CA LEU A 394 -16.56 -8.70 12.57
C LEU A 394 -15.21 -8.00 12.65
N GLU A 395 -15.23 -6.71 12.97
CA GLU A 395 -14.04 -5.97 13.40
C GLU A 395 -13.81 -6.17 14.89
N ILE A 396 -12.66 -6.78 15.22
CA ILE A 396 -12.28 -7.22 16.56
C ILE A 396 -10.91 -6.67 16.90
N SER A 397 -10.79 -6.04 18.06
CA SER A 397 -9.53 -5.44 18.52
C SER A 397 -8.55 -6.49 19.03
N HIS A 398 -9.02 -7.42 19.86
CA HIS A 398 -8.18 -8.44 20.50
C HIS A 398 -9.03 -9.61 21.03
N ARG A 399 -8.36 -10.67 21.50
CA ARG A 399 -9.01 -11.90 21.95
C ARG A 399 -10.01 -11.74 23.10
N VAL A 400 -9.80 -10.80 24.03
CA VAL A 400 -10.75 -10.54 25.13
C VAL A 400 -12.03 -9.91 24.60
N HIS A 401 -11.93 -8.89 23.75
CA HIS A 401 -13.07 -8.32 23.02
C HIS A 401 -13.85 -9.40 22.24
N LEU A 402 -13.18 -10.33 21.53
CA LEU A 402 -13.86 -11.45 20.87
C LEU A 402 -14.62 -12.34 21.85
N ALA A 403 -14.04 -12.62 23.03
CA ALA A 403 -14.68 -13.43 24.04
C ALA A 403 -15.95 -12.75 24.60
N GLU A 404 -15.95 -11.42 24.74
CA GLU A 404 -17.11 -10.63 25.13
C GLU A 404 -18.23 -10.69 24.08
N VAL A 405 -17.89 -10.55 22.80
CA VAL A 405 -18.83 -10.71 21.68
C VAL A 405 -19.49 -12.08 21.75
N LEU A 406 -18.69 -13.15 21.87
CA LEU A 406 -19.20 -14.52 21.96
C LEU A 406 -20.08 -14.73 23.20
N ARG A 407 -19.72 -14.14 24.36
CA ARG A 407 -20.56 -14.22 25.57
C ARG A 407 -21.92 -13.56 25.37
N ASN A 408 -22.00 -12.46 24.64
CA ASN A 408 -23.28 -11.80 24.38
C ASN A 408 -24.11 -12.56 23.34
N ILE A 409 -23.49 -13.10 22.29
CA ILE A 409 -24.19 -13.95 21.32
C ILE A 409 -24.80 -15.19 22.00
N ARG A 410 -24.10 -15.80 22.97
CA ARG A 410 -24.61 -16.97 23.73
C ARG A 410 -25.89 -16.71 24.52
N LYS A 411 -26.18 -15.45 24.87
CA LYS A 411 -27.40 -15.10 25.61
C LYS A 411 -28.65 -15.11 24.71
N VAL A 412 -28.48 -15.22 23.39
CA VAL A 412 -29.58 -15.28 22.44
C VAL A 412 -30.19 -16.68 22.47
N SER A 413 -31.48 -16.79 22.80
CA SER A 413 -32.17 -18.07 23.00
C SER A 413 -32.13 -19.04 21.81
N ALA A 414 -32.01 -18.53 20.58
CA ALA A 414 -31.94 -19.32 19.35
C ALA A 414 -30.51 -19.78 18.97
N PHE A 415 -29.50 -19.43 19.78
CA PHE A 415 -28.11 -19.79 19.53
C PHE A 415 -27.86 -21.24 19.92
N SER A 416 -27.34 -22.05 18.98
CA SER A 416 -26.97 -23.45 19.23
C SER A 416 -25.46 -23.59 19.46
N LYS A 417 -24.65 -23.23 18.45
CA LYS A 417 -23.19 -23.37 18.50
C LYS A 417 -22.52 -22.22 17.76
N GLY A 418 -21.29 -21.90 18.13
CA GLY A 418 -20.55 -20.82 17.47
C GLY A 418 -19.05 -21.03 17.56
N TYR A 419 -18.37 -20.90 16.43
CA TYR A 419 -16.94 -21.08 16.32
C TYR A 419 -16.33 -20.00 15.42
N GLN A 420 -15.10 -19.63 15.72
CA GLN A 420 -14.34 -18.76 14.83
C GLN A 420 -13.78 -19.61 13.70
N ILE A 421 -13.74 -19.09 12.46
CA ILE A 421 -13.22 -19.86 11.32
C ILE A 421 -11.79 -20.37 11.64
N ASN A 422 -11.58 -21.68 11.46
CA ASN A 422 -10.33 -22.40 11.78
C ASN A 422 -9.91 -22.37 13.27
N LYS A 423 -10.86 -22.15 14.16
CA LYS A 423 -10.80 -22.48 15.58
C LYS A 423 -12.03 -23.31 15.90
N ILE A 424 -11.86 -24.62 16.08
CA ILE A 424 -12.90 -25.48 16.63
C ILE A 424 -13.04 -25.11 18.12
N ILE A 425 -13.75 -24.03 18.43
CA ILE A 425 -14.36 -23.91 19.75
C ILE A 425 -15.70 -24.61 19.60
N ILE A 426 -15.74 -25.93 19.83
CA ILE A 426 -17.02 -26.56 20.08
C ILE A 426 -17.38 -26.16 21.49
N ILE A 427 -18.18 -25.10 21.59
CA ILE A 427 -18.82 -24.73 22.83
C ILE A 427 -20.20 -25.40 22.75
N TYR A 428 -20.23 -26.61 23.31
CA TYR A 428 -21.46 -27.30 23.66
C TYR A 428 -22.16 -26.55 24.79
N PHE A 429 -23.47 -26.75 24.86
CA PHE A 429 -24.33 -26.35 25.97
C PHE A 429 -23.82 -26.86 27.31
#